data_AF-A0A485AEX5-F1
#
_entry.id   AF-A0A485AEX5-F1
#
_cell.length_a   1.000
_cell.length_b   1.000
_cell.length_c   1.000
_cell.angle_alpha   90.00
_cell.angle_beta   90.00
_cell.angle_gamma   90.00
#
_symmetry.space_group_name_H-M   'P 1'
#
loop_
_entity.id
_entity.type
_entity.pdbx_description
1 polymer ?
#
loop_
_entity_poly.entity_id
_entity_poly.type
_entity_poly.pdbx_seq_one_letter_code
_entity_poly.pdbx_strand_id
1 'polypeptide(L)' 'MTVGIWCFLFTAFACITGIFPKMTAFTPEWIFQLSLNVAMPFVLIGLGLIFPLLARKR' A
#
# COMPACT_ATOMS: atom_id res chain seq x y z
N MET A 1 7.69 24.15 1.02
CA MET A 1 8.11 22.73 1.01
C MET A 1 8.10 22.08 2.39
N THR A 2 8.39 22.80 3.47
CA THR A 2 8.44 22.28 4.85
C THR A 2 7.14 21.59 5.27
N VAL A 3 5.98 22.25 5.16
CA VAL A 3 4.67 21.66 5.53
C VAL A 3 4.32 20.41 4.71
N GLY A 4 4.67 20.39 3.42
CA GLY A 4 4.44 19.25 2.54
C GLY A 4 5.26 18.02 2.94
N ILE A 5 6.52 18.21 3.34
CA ILE A 5 7.39 17.14 3.84
C ILE A 5 6.82 16.57 5.15
N TRP A 6 6.37 17.41 6.07
CA TRP A 6 5.74 16.96 7.33
C TRP A 6 4.46 16.15 7.07
N CYS A 7 3.57 16.63 6.19
CA CYS A 7 2.34 15.94 5.84
C CYS A 7 2.61 14.58 5.18
N PHE A 8 3.59 14.53 4.27
CA PHE A 8 4.01 13.29 3.62
C PHE A 8 4.59 12.29 4.62
N LEU A 9 5.47 12.74 5.54
CA LEU A 9 6.07 11.86 6.54
C LEU A 9 5.03 11.27 7.50
N PHE A 10 4.07 12.07 7.98
CA PHE A 10 2.97 11.55 8.81
C PHE A 10 2.07 10.57 8.06
N THR A 11 1.77 10.86 6.80
CA THR A 11 0.97 9.98 5.95
C THR A 11 1.71 8.66 5.70
N ALA A 12 2.99 8.72 5.35
CA ALA A 12 3.83 7.54 5.17
C ALA A 12 3.93 6.71 6.45
N PHE A 13 4.12 7.36 7.60
CA PHE A 13 4.16 6.67 8.90
C PHE A 13 2.82 5.97 9.23
N ALA A 14 1.69 6.65 9.02
CA ALA A 14 0.36 6.07 9.25
C ALA A 14 0.08 4.89 8.30
N CYS A 15 0.49 4.99 7.04
CA CYS A 15 0.35 3.90 6.07
C CYS A 15 1.21 2.69 6.44
N ILE A 16 2.46 2.90 6.86
CA ILE A 16 3.36 1.81 7.27
C ILE A 16 2.83 1.11 8.52
N THR A 17 2.39 1.87 9.53
CA THR A 17 1.83 1.30 10.76
C THR A 17 0.48 0.64 10.55
N GLY A 18 -0.34 1.13 9.62
CA GLY A 18 -1.64 0.54 9.27
C GLY A 18 -1.54 -0.80 8.52
N ILE A 19 -0.42 -1.06 7.84
CA ILE A 19 -0.16 -2.32 7.12
C ILE A 19 0.16 -3.47 8.09
N PHE A 20 0.66 -3.15 9.29
CA PHE A 20 1.05 -4.16 10.28
C PHE A 20 -0.16 -4.92 10.85
N PRO A 21 -0.19 -6.26 10.75
CA PRO A 21 -1.26 -7.08 11.33
C PRO A 21 -1.25 -6.98 12.87
N LYS A 22 -2.45 -6.87 13.48
CA LYS A 22 -2.65 -6.74 14.94
C LYS A 22 -2.60 -8.07 15.71
N MET A 23 -2.26 -9.17 15.03
CA MET A 23 -2.21 -10.53 15.57
C MET A 23 -0.80 -10.89 16.06
N THR A 24 -0.66 -12.05 16.71
CA THR A 24 0.62 -12.56 17.24
C THR A 24 1.71 -12.51 16.16
N ALA A 25 2.76 -11.73 16.43
CA ALA A 25 3.89 -11.56 15.53
C ALA A 25 4.58 -12.91 15.27
N PHE A 26 5.17 -13.06 14.08
CA PHE A 26 5.91 -14.26 13.64
C PHE A 26 5.08 -15.54 13.49
N THR A 27 3.75 -15.42 13.41
CA THR A 27 2.90 -16.51 12.95
C THR A 27 2.85 -16.54 11.41
N PRO A 28 2.64 -17.71 10.78
CA PRO A 28 2.49 -17.80 9.32
C PRO A 28 1.34 -16.94 8.80
N GLU A 29 0.27 -16.82 9.59
CA GLU A 29 -0.88 -15.96 9.28
C GLU A 29 -0.53 -14.47 9.29
N TRP A 30 0.33 -14.03 10.22
CA TRP A 30 0.82 -12.65 10.28
C TRP A 30 1.63 -12.29 9.03
N ILE A 31 2.54 -13.17 8.60
CA ILE A 31 3.34 -12.96 7.39
C ILE A 31 2.45 -12.92 6.14
N PHE A 32 1.45 -13.80 6.07
CA PHE A 32 0.50 -13.82 4.95
C PHE A 32 -0.35 -12.54 4.88
N GLN A 33 -0.92 -12.11 6.01
CA GLN A 33 -1.69 -10.86 6.10
C GLN A 33 -0.84 -9.64 5.74
N LEU A 34 0.40 -9.58 6.26
CA LEU A 34 1.34 -8.52 5.93
C LEU A 34 1.65 -8.50 4.43
N SER A 35 1.95 -9.66 3.85
CA SER A 35 2.21 -9.79 2.41
C SER A 35 1.03 -9.36 1.56
N LEU A 36 -0.21 -9.73 1.92
CA LEU A 36 -1.42 -9.32 1.19
C LEU A 36 -1.68 -7.82 1.31
N ASN A 37 -1.57 -7.25 2.51
CA ASN A 37 -1.77 -5.82 2.73
C ASN A 37 -0.73 -4.96 1.99
N VAL A 38 0.50 -5.46 1.84
CA VAL A 38 1.54 -4.81 1.03
C VAL A 38 1.28 -5.01 -0.46
N ALA A 39 0.94 -6.23 -0.91
CA ALA A 39 0.74 -6.52 -2.33
C ALA A 39 -0.48 -5.81 -2.93
N MET A 40 -1.56 -5.66 -2.16
CA MET A 40 -2.83 -5.07 -2.63
C MET A 40 -2.67 -3.66 -3.25
N PRO A 41 -2.05 -2.67 -2.59
CA PRO A 41 -1.85 -1.35 -3.19
C PRO A 41 -0.98 -1.40 -4.45
N PHE A 42 0.01 -2.29 -4.56
CA PHE A 42 0.79 -2.45 -5.79
C PHE A 42 -0.07 -2.98 -6.95
N VAL A 43 -0.93 -3.97 -6.69
CA VAL A 43 -1.86 -4.51 -7.68
C VAL A 43 -2.83 -3.43 -8.14
N LEU A 44 -3.39 -2.64 -7.21
CA LEU A 44 -4.30 -1.54 -7.54
C LEU A 44 -3.63 -0.43 -8.36
N ILE A 45 -2.39 -0.05 -8.02
CA ILE A 45 -1.62 0.91 -8.80
C ILE A 45 -1.34 0.36 -10.21
N GLY A 46 -0.89 -0.89 -10.31
CA GLY A 46 -0.64 -1.55 -11.60
C GLY A 46 -1.90 -1.60 -12.46
N LEU A 47 -3.03 -2.00 -11.87
CA LEU A 47 -4.33 -2.05 -12.55
C LEU A 47 -4.78 -0.64 -13.00
N GLY A 48 -4.62 0.37 -12.13
CA GLY A 48 -4.92 1.77 -12.43
C GLY A 48 -4.07 2.36 -13.56
N LEU A 49 -2.88 1.81 -13.82
CA LEU A 49 -2.03 2.17 -14.98
C LEU A 49 -2.39 1.38 -16.24
N ILE A 50 -2.86 0.14 -16.10
CA ILE A 50 -3.29 -0.70 -17.23
C ILE A 50 -4.61 -0.21 -17.84
N PHE A 51 -5.58 0.19 -17.02
CA PHE A 51 -6.88 0.71 -17.49
C PHE A 51 -6.79 1.88 -18.49
N PRO A 52 -6.01 2.96 -18.26
CA PRO A 52 -5.88 4.07 -19.21
C PRO A 52 -5.17 3.67 -20.51
N LEU A 53 -4.26 2.68 -20.46
CA LEU A 53 -3.61 2.14 -21.66
C LEU A 53 -4.60 1.34 -22.52
N LEU A 54 -5.51 0.59 -21.89
CA LEU A 54 -6.56 -0.14 -22.58
C LEU A 54 -7.63 0.81 -23.14
N ALA A 55 -8.02 1.84 -22.38
CA ALA A 55 -8.99 2.85 -22.81
C ALA A 55 -8.49 3.67 -24.00
N ARG A 56 -7.18 3.93 -24.09
CA ARG A 56 -6.57 4.69 -25.22
C ARG A 56 -6.55 3.91 -26.55
N LYS A 57 -6.77 2.60 -26.51
CA LYS A 57 -6.80 1.72 -27.69
C LYS A 57 -8.20 1.60 -28.32
N ARG A 58 -9.20 2.29 -27.78
CA ARG A 58 -10.56 2.40 -28.32
C ARG A 58 -10.91 3.85 -28.60
#